data_AF-A0A851A6K1-F1
#
_entry.id   AF-A0A851A6K1-F1
#
_cell.length_a   1.000
_cell.length_b   1.000
_cell.length_c   1.000
_cell.angle_alpha   90.00
_cell.angle_beta   90.00
_cell.angle_gamma   90.00
#
_symmetry.space_group_name_H-M   'P 1'
#
loop_
_entity.id
_entity.type
_entity.pdbx_description
1 polymer ?
#
loop_
_entity_poly.entity_id
_entity_poly.type
_entity_poly.pdbx_seq_one_letter_code
_entity_poly.pdbx_strand_id
1 'polypeptide(L)'
;GLNATVSTEVEFGVCTVTCGIGIREVLLTSGCPGTEAKCIVRVEECRGPVDCGWGIPISVGLACVKMPCIYIPPENQFQYVWKMLMPNKTAHILPNDSAIMEVCRDTHSVTFQCETHENGNKIASVKYTVYATTEMETKKSRRIDRGQSRRTTTDAILVFCLVTGLIATVGVFFVMVFMILHRAVVKSIWASKSGQDNRDKKLANRRSLCDME
;
A
#
# COMPACT_ATOMS: atom_id res chain seq x y z
N GLY A 1 10.72 21.43 -58.17
CA GLY A 1 9.50 20.72 -57.78
C GLY A 1 9.79 19.83 -56.60
N LEU A 2 8.90 19.85 -55.60
CA LEU A 2 8.81 18.96 -54.43
C LEU A 2 9.89 19.13 -53.34
N ASN A 3 9.72 20.19 -52.53
CA ASN A 3 10.01 20.10 -51.09
C ASN A 3 8.98 19.14 -50.50
N ALA A 4 9.24 17.83 -50.61
CA ALA A 4 8.50 16.84 -49.84
C ALA A 4 8.91 17.06 -48.38
N THR A 5 8.06 17.74 -47.61
CA THR A 5 8.10 17.70 -46.15
C THR A 5 8.01 16.23 -45.76
N VAL A 6 9.16 15.62 -45.50
CA VAL A 6 9.26 14.30 -44.87
C VAL A 6 8.54 14.45 -43.54
N SER A 7 7.30 13.97 -43.49
CA SER A 7 6.50 13.94 -42.28
C SER A 7 7.18 12.95 -41.35
N THR A 8 8.06 13.44 -40.48
CA THR A 8 8.68 12.62 -39.45
C THR A 8 7.59 12.03 -38.59
N GLU A 9 7.60 10.71 -38.44
CA GLU A 9 6.58 9.99 -37.68
C GLU A 9 6.83 10.22 -36.18
N VAL A 10 5.93 11.01 -35.59
CA VAL A 10 6.04 11.50 -34.22
C VAL A 10 4.93 10.90 -33.38
N GLU A 11 5.27 10.39 -32.21
CA GLU A 11 4.36 9.84 -31.23
C GLU A 11 4.26 10.76 -30.01
N PHE A 12 3.07 10.84 -29.42
CA PHE A 12 2.84 11.64 -28.22
C PHE A 12 2.85 10.75 -26.99
N GLY A 13 3.70 11.10 -26.03
CA GLY A 13 3.69 10.51 -24.70
C GLY A 13 2.39 10.81 -23.95
N VAL A 14 2.23 10.11 -22.83
CA VAL A 14 1.09 10.31 -21.93
C VAL A 14 1.23 11.67 -21.24
N CYS A 15 0.10 12.36 -21.04
CA CYS A 15 0.07 13.60 -20.27
C CYS A 15 0.42 13.33 -18.80
N THR A 16 1.28 14.15 -18.20
CA THR A 16 1.67 14.00 -16.80
C THR A 16 0.53 14.21 -15.80
N VAL A 17 -0.59 14.77 -16.26
CA VAL A 17 -1.75 15.06 -15.42
C VAL A 17 -3.00 14.36 -15.91
N THR A 18 -3.89 14.05 -14.97
CA THR A 18 -5.23 13.52 -15.24
C THR A 18 -6.30 14.61 -15.35
N CYS A 19 -5.98 15.85 -14.96
CA CYS A 19 -6.85 17.01 -14.98
C CYS A 19 -6.02 18.31 -15.09
N GLY A 20 -6.64 19.41 -15.51
CA GLY A 20 -6.00 20.71 -15.60
C GLY A 20 -4.95 20.78 -16.69
N ILE A 21 -3.78 21.31 -16.36
CA ILE A 21 -2.66 21.50 -17.28
C ILE A 21 -1.43 20.72 -16.83
N GLY A 22 -0.77 20.09 -17.79
CA GLY A 22 0.45 19.33 -17.60
C GLY A 22 1.35 19.39 -18.81
N ILE A 23 2.32 18.50 -18.85
CA ILE A 23 3.27 18.38 -19.94
C ILE A 23 3.27 16.95 -20.47
N ARG A 24 3.62 16.78 -21.74
CA ARG A 24 3.85 15.48 -22.36
C ARG A 24 5.08 15.54 -23.23
N GLU A 25 5.76 14.42 -23.31
CA GLU A 25 6.89 14.25 -24.22
C GLU A 25 6.39 14.01 -25.64
N VAL A 26 7.13 14.54 -26.60
CA VAL A 26 6.95 14.26 -28.01
C VAL A 26 8.13 13.44 -28.48
N LEU A 27 7.84 12.24 -28.96
CA LEU A 27 8.81 11.20 -29.26
C LEU A 27 8.94 11.02 -30.77
N LEU A 28 10.17 11.01 -31.26
CA LEU A 28 10.45 10.64 -32.62
C LEU A 28 10.61 9.11 -32.69
N THR A 29 9.96 8.48 -33.67
CA THR A 29 9.97 7.01 -33.83
C THR A 29 10.99 6.52 -34.86
N SER A 30 11.60 7.42 -35.63
CA SER A 30 12.64 7.11 -36.61
C SER A 30 13.62 8.26 -36.77
N GLY A 31 14.90 7.95 -36.99
CA GLY A 31 15.95 8.97 -37.15
C GLY A 31 16.51 9.51 -35.83
N CYS A 32 16.38 8.75 -34.74
CA CYS A 32 17.07 9.06 -33.49
C CYS A 32 18.59 8.99 -33.67
N PRO A 33 19.36 9.90 -33.06
CA PRO A 33 20.82 9.96 -33.24
C PRO A 33 21.58 8.79 -32.60
N GLY A 34 20.94 8.06 -31.69
CA GLY A 34 21.48 6.85 -31.04
C GLY A 34 20.86 5.55 -31.55
N THR A 35 21.07 4.47 -30.82
CA THR A 35 20.47 3.15 -31.11
C THR A 35 19.06 2.99 -30.51
N GLU A 36 18.48 4.08 -30.02
CA GLU A 36 17.16 4.09 -29.38
C GLU A 36 16.06 4.00 -30.43
N ALA A 37 15.05 3.18 -30.16
CA ALA A 37 13.87 3.05 -31.04
C ALA A 37 12.99 4.30 -31.02
N LYS A 38 13.00 5.06 -29.92
CA LYS A 38 12.30 6.34 -29.76
C LYS A 38 13.15 7.30 -28.94
N CYS A 39 13.13 8.58 -29.28
CA CYS A 39 13.87 9.62 -28.56
C CYS A 39 13.01 10.88 -28.40
N ILE A 40 13.19 11.60 -27.28
CA ILE A 40 12.45 12.81 -26.98
C ILE A 40 12.99 13.96 -27.83
N VAL A 41 12.12 14.59 -28.63
CA VAL A 41 12.49 15.74 -29.47
C VAL A 41 12.02 17.07 -28.90
N ARG A 42 10.94 17.07 -28.11
CA ARG A 42 10.45 18.24 -27.38
C ARG A 42 9.46 17.84 -26.30
N VAL A 43 9.15 18.78 -25.41
CA VAL A 43 8.06 18.70 -24.45
C VAL A 43 6.99 19.70 -24.87
N GLU A 44 5.74 19.27 -24.84
CA GLU A 44 4.58 20.10 -25.14
C GLU A 44 3.61 20.11 -23.97
N GLU A 45 2.84 21.19 -23.86
CA GLU A 45 1.74 21.26 -22.90
C GLU A 45 0.59 20.33 -23.32
N CYS A 46 -0.07 19.74 -22.33
CA CYS A 46 -1.25 18.92 -22.52
C CYS A 46 -2.33 19.31 -21.51
N ARG A 47 -3.58 19.05 -21.88
CA ARG A 47 -4.75 19.43 -21.08
C ARG A 47 -5.58 18.22 -20.71
N GLY A 48 -6.03 18.22 -19.46
CA GLY A 48 -7.09 17.34 -18.96
C GLY A 48 -8.38 18.11 -18.69
N PRO A 49 -9.37 17.47 -18.06
CA PRO A 49 -10.59 18.12 -17.60
C PRO A 49 -10.31 19.29 -16.64
N VAL A 50 -11.12 20.34 -16.70
CA VAL A 50 -10.96 21.54 -15.87
C VAL A 50 -11.18 21.25 -14.38
N ASP A 51 -12.12 20.37 -14.02
CA ASP A 51 -12.37 20.02 -12.61
C ASP A 51 -11.40 18.93 -12.15
N CYS A 52 -10.47 19.31 -11.27
CA CYS A 52 -9.52 18.42 -10.62
C CYS A 52 -10.06 17.82 -9.31
N GLY A 53 -11.29 18.16 -8.92
CA GLY A 53 -11.92 17.63 -7.71
C GLY A 53 -11.27 18.15 -6.43
N TRP A 54 -11.00 17.22 -5.51
CA TRP A 54 -10.52 17.54 -4.16
C TRP A 54 -9.02 17.28 -4.01
N GLY A 55 -8.27 18.33 -3.72
CA GLY A 55 -6.87 18.26 -3.36
C GLY A 55 -6.64 17.99 -1.87
N ILE A 56 -5.41 17.64 -1.53
CA ILE A 56 -4.98 17.39 -0.15
C ILE A 56 -4.11 18.57 0.32
N PRO A 57 -4.52 19.34 1.35
CA PRO A 57 -3.69 20.41 1.88
C PRO A 57 -2.36 19.89 2.44
N ILE A 58 -1.27 20.59 2.15
CA ILE A 58 0.08 20.27 2.63
C ILE A 58 0.26 20.90 4.01
N SER A 59 0.51 20.11 5.04
CA SER A 59 0.63 20.66 6.41
C SER A 59 1.96 21.39 6.62
N VAL A 60 1.88 22.67 7.00
CA VAL A 60 3.01 23.47 7.49
C VAL A 60 2.95 23.45 9.02
N GLY A 61 3.16 22.26 9.59
CA GLY A 61 2.99 21.99 11.02
C GLY A 61 1.53 21.74 11.44
N LEU A 62 1.26 21.93 12.73
CA LEU A 62 -0.05 21.64 13.35
C LEU A 62 -1.07 22.75 13.13
N ALA A 63 -0.62 24.00 12.97
CA ALA A 63 -1.51 25.16 12.91
C ALA A 63 -1.94 25.48 11.48
N CYS A 64 -1.05 25.40 10.48
CA CYS A 64 -1.34 25.92 9.14
C CYS A 64 -1.14 24.88 8.04
N VAL A 65 -1.73 25.15 6.88
CA VAL A 65 -1.65 24.33 5.68
C VAL A 65 -1.41 25.19 4.45
N LYS A 66 -0.67 24.65 3.50
CA LYS A 66 -0.49 25.20 2.14
C LYS A 66 -1.39 24.44 1.17
N MET A 67 -2.06 25.17 0.32
CA MET A 67 -2.95 24.65 -0.71
C MET A 67 -2.44 25.14 -2.06
N PRO A 68 -1.89 24.26 -2.91
CA PRO A 68 -1.44 24.66 -4.24
C PRO A 68 -2.60 24.66 -5.25
N CYS A 69 -2.61 25.61 -6.16
CA CYS A 69 -3.35 25.54 -7.41
C CYS A 69 -2.70 24.54 -8.35
N ILE A 70 -3.39 24.20 -9.44
CA ILE A 70 -2.81 23.42 -10.53
C ILE A 70 -2.01 24.38 -11.41
N TYR A 71 -0.71 24.15 -11.55
CA TYR A 71 0.16 24.96 -12.39
C TYR A 71 1.29 24.11 -12.96
N ILE A 72 1.90 24.60 -14.03
CA ILE A 72 3.18 24.13 -14.54
C ILE A 72 4.16 25.32 -14.58
N PRO A 73 5.47 25.09 -14.41
CA PRO A 73 6.45 26.17 -14.58
C PRO A 73 6.52 26.66 -16.04
N PRO A 74 6.73 27.97 -16.29
CA PRO A 74 6.91 29.03 -15.29
C PRO A 74 5.57 29.54 -14.72
N GLU A 75 5.52 29.80 -13.41
CA GLU A 75 4.26 30.09 -12.68
C GLU A 75 3.57 31.39 -13.12
N ASN A 76 4.34 32.36 -13.64
CA ASN A 76 3.87 33.69 -14.03
C ASN A 76 3.00 33.72 -15.29
N GLN A 77 2.83 32.59 -15.99
CA GLN A 77 1.98 32.51 -17.18
C GLN A 77 0.49 32.34 -16.85
N PHE A 78 0.16 32.07 -15.58
CA PHE A 78 -1.20 31.83 -15.13
C PHE A 78 -1.69 32.89 -14.15
N GLN A 79 -3.00 33.07 -14.11
CA GLN A 79 -3.69 33.86 -13.10
C GLN A 79 -4.42 32.93 -12.14
N TYR A 80 -4.29 33.17 -10.84
CA TYR A 80 -4.92 32.34 -9.82
C TYR A 80 -6.02 33.12 -9.11
N VAL A 81 -7.19 32.49 -8.99
CA VAL A 81 -8.32 33.07 -8.26
C VAL A 81 -8.67 32.14 -7.12
N TRP A 82 -8.43 32.61 -5.90
CA TRP A 82 -8.81 31.90 -4.70
C TRP A 82 -10.22 32.30 -4.25
N LYS A 83 -11.03 31.29 -3.92
CA LYS A 83 -12.40 31.46 -3.45
C LYS A 83 -12.59 30.68 -2.16
N MET A 84 -13.21 31.32 -1.17
CA MET A 84 -13.74 30.66 0.01
C MET A 84 -15.18 30.24 -0.26
N LEU A 85 -15.47 28.95 -0.15
CA LEU A 85 -16.81 28.39 -0.33
C LEU A 85 -17.52 28.32 1.02
N MET A 86 -18.57 29.12 1.16
CA MET A 86 -19.44 29.13 2.33
C MET A 86 -20.73 28.36 2.02
N PRO A 87 -21.24 27.54 2.95
CA PRO A 87 -22.55 26.91 2.80
C PRO A 87 -23.64 27.97 2.56
N ASN A 88 -24.50 27.74 1.56
CA ASN A 88 -25.67 28.57 1.25
C ASN A 88 -25.38 30.06 0.94
N LYS A 89 -24.14 30.42 0.61
CA LYS A 89 -23.76 31.77 0.20
C LYS A 89 -22.94 31.72 -1.10
N THR A 90 -22.86 32.86 -1.77
CA THR A 90 -21.95 33.01 -2.91
C THR A 90 -20.50 32.84 -2.46
N ALA A 91 -19.67 32.28 -3.34
CA ALA A 91 -18.25 32.12 -3.08
C ALA A 91 -17.59 33.49 -2.86
N HIS A 92 -16.83 33.63 -1.78
CA HIS A 92 -16.11 34.86 -1.47
C HIS A 92 -14.72 34.82 -2.13
N ILE A 93 -14.45 35.74 -3.05
CA ILE A 93 -13.15 35.84 -3.72
C ILE A 93 -12.14 36.43 -2.73
N LEU A 94 -11.01 35.77 -2.59
CA LEU A 94 -9.93 36.18 -1.72
C LEU A 94 -8.92 37.03 -2.49
N PRO A 95 -8.21 37.95 -1.81
CA PRO A 95 -7.24 38.84 -2.47
C PRO A 95 -5.92 38.15 -2.86
N ASN A 96 -5.71 36.88 -2.48
CA ASN A 96 -4.50 36.13 -2.84
C ASN A 96 -4.58 35.70 -4.32
N ASP A 97 -3.54 36.04 -5.08
CA ASP A 97 -3.38 35.77 -6.51
C ASP A 97 -2.20 34.83 -6.82
N SER A 98 -1.55 34.26 -5.80
CA SER A 98 -0.45 33.30 -5.95
C SER A 98 -0.93 31.86 -6.20
N ALA A 99 -0.08 31.02 -6.79
CA ALA A 99 -0.41 29.60 -6.97
C ALA A 99 -0.48 28.81 -5.66
N ILE A 100 -0.02 29.38 -4.53
CA ILE A 100 0.01 28.67 -3.24
C ILE A 100 -0.59 29.56 -2.16
N MET A 101 -1.73 29.12 -1.62
CA MET A 101 -2.35 29.80 -0.48
C MET A 101 -2.03 29.08 0.82
N GLU A 102 -1.45 29.81 1.77
CA GLU A 102 -1.25 29.35 3.14
C GLU A 102 -2.38 29.86 4.03
N VAL A 103 -3.02 28.95 4.77
CA VAL A 103 -4.12 29.26 5.69
C VAL A 103 -3.89 28.54 7.01
N CYS A 104 -4.10 29.25 8.11
CA CYS A 104 -4.07 28.66 9.44
C CYS A 104 -5.45 28.14 9.82
N ARG A 105 -5.46 26.97 10.46
CA ARG A 105 -6.68 26.29 10.92
C ARG A 105 -7.35 27.17 11.97
N ASP A 106 -8.63 27.38 11.78
CA ASP A 106 -9.50 28.08 12.72
C ASP A 106 -10.38 27.06 13.47
N THR A 107 -11.31 27.57 14.26
CA THR A 107 -12.36 26.87 15.00
C THR A 107 -13.34 26.11 14.10
N HIS A 108 -13.50 26.52 12.84
CA HIS A 108 -14.46 25.93 11.90
C HIS A 108 -13.75 25.39 10.66
N SER A 109 -14.27 24.30 10.11
CA SER A 109 -13.81 23.77 8.83
C SER A 109 -14.23 24.70 7.69
N VAL A 110 -13.30 25.01 6.80
CA VAL A 110 -13.55 25.89 5.65
C VAL A 110 -13.15 25.19 4.36
N THR A 111 -13.96 25.36 3.31
CA THR A 111 -13.61 24.88 1.97
C THR A 111 -13.09 26.04 1.12
N PHE A 112 -11.94 25.83 0.51
CA PHE A 112 -11.33 26.74 -0.45
C PHE A 112 -11.36 26.12 -1.84
N GLN A 113 -11.43 26.97 -2.86
CA GLN A 113 -11.32 26.58 -4.26
C GLN A 113 -10.28 27.48 -4.92
N CYS A 114 -9.32 26.88 -5.59
CA CYS A 114 -8.49 27.60 -6.55
C CYS A 114 -9.01 27.39 -7.96
N GLU A 115 -8.99 28.45 -8.75
CA GLU A 115 -9.12 28.40 -10.20
C GLU A 115 -7.82 28.90 -10.83
N THR A 116 -7.25 28.12 -11.74
CA THR A 116 -6.14 28.53 -12.59
C THR A 116 -6.72 29.01 -13.91
N HIS A 117 -6.35 30.22 -14.30
CA HIS A 117 -6.79 30.88 -15.51
C HIS A 117 -5.61 31.15 -16.44
N GLU A 118 -5.87 31.04 -17.73
CA GLU A 118 -4.93 31.38 -18.79
C GLU A 118 -5.70 32.17 -19.85
N ASN A 119 -5.21 33.37 -20.18
CA ASN A 119 -5.88 34.27 -21.13
C ASN A 119 -7.37 34.50 -20.79
N GLY A 120 -7.71 34.57 -19.49
CA GLY A 120 -9.08 34.75 -18.99
C GLY A 120 -9.96 33.48 -18.99
N ASN A 121 -9.45 32.34 -19.46
CA ASN A 121 -10.17 31.07 -19.45
C ASN A 121 -9.75 30.21 -18.26
N LYS A 122 -10.72 29.67 -17.53
CA LYS A 122 -10.47 28.70 -16.46
C LYS A 122 -10.00 27.36 -17.04
N ILE A 123 -8.74 27.01 -16.81
CA ILE A 123 -8.12 25.78 -17.32
C ILE A 123 -8.05 24.66 -16.28
N ALA A 124 -8.07 25.02 -14.99
CA ALA A 124 -8.08 24.05 -13.91
C ALA A 124 -8.82 24.61 -12.69
N SER A 125 -9.41 23.73 -11.89
CA SER A 125 -10.02 24.07 -10.62
C SER A 125 -9.88 22.93 -9.62
N VAL A 126 -9.46 23.26 -8.41
CA VAL A 126 -9.23 22.30 -7.32
C VAL A 126 -9.83 22.84 -6.03
N LYS A 127 -10.45 21.95 -5.24
CA LYS A 127 -11.06 22.28 -3.95
C LYS A 127 -10.27 21.67 -2.81
N TYR A 128 -10.24 22.35 -1.68
CA TYR A 128 -9.54 21.95 -0.47
C TYR A 128 -10.45 22.13 0.73
N THR A 129 -10.51 21.15 1.63
CA THR A 129 -11.12 21.32 2.95
C THR A 129 -10.03 21.48 3.99
N VAL A 130 -10.00 22.64 4.63
CA VAL A 130 -9.18 22.90 5.81
C VAL A 130 -10.04 22.60 7.02
N TYR A 131 -9.76 21.48 7.68
CA TYR A 131 -10.49 21.06 8.89
C TYR A 131 -10.10 21.93 10.08
N ALA A 132 -11.05 22.08 11.01
CA ALA A 132 -10.80 22.74 12.28
C ALA A 132 -9.72 22.01 13.09
N THR A 133 -9.05 22.74 13.98
CA THR A 133 -8.04 22.18 14.89
C THR A 133 -8.59 21.02 15.73
N THR A 134 -9.78 21.18 16.31
CA THR A 134 -10.47 20.18 17.15
C THR A 134 -10.88 18.91 16.38
N GLU A 135 -11.24 19.05 15.11
CA GLU A 135 -11.59 17.93 14.24
C GLU A 135 -10.34 17.11 13.84
N MET A 136 -9.20 17.77 13.66
CA MET A 136 -7.94 17.07 13.41
C MET A 136 -7.48 16.23 14.60
N GLU A 137 -7.64 16.71 15.83
CA GLU A 137 -7.32 15.91 17.03
C GLU A 137 -8.18 14.67 17.11
N THR A 138 -9.49 14.81 16.86
CA THR A 138 -10.45 13.70 16.82
C THR A 138 -10.12 12.70 15.70
N LYS A 139 -9.75 13.18 14.50
CA LYS A 139 -9.40 12.33 13.35
C LYS A 139 -8.03 11.67 13.50
N LYS A 140 -7.05 12.36 14.10
CA LYS A 140 -5.73 11.82 14.45
C LYS A 140 -5.87 10.75 15.53
N SER A 141 -6.62 11.03 16.60
CA SER A 141 -6.98 10.05 17.63
C SER A 141 -7.64 8.82 17.00
N ARG A 142 -8.69 9.00 16.19
CA ARG A 142 -9.36 7.89 15.49
C ARG A 142 -8.44 7.12 14.52
N ARG A 143 -7.49 7.77 13.85
CA ARG A 143 -6.48 7.08 13.02
C ARG A 143 -5.47 6.30 13.87
N ILE A 144 -5.05 6.86 14.99
CA ILE A 144 -4.16 6.19 15.95
C ILE A 144 -4.90 4.98 16.53
N ASP A 145 -6.15 5.12 16.99
CA ASP A 145 -6.97 4.03 17.49
C ASP A 145 -7.18 2.93 16.44
N ARG A 146 -7.43 3.30 15.18
CA ARG A 146 -7.63 2.33 14.09
C ARG A 146 -6.33 1.64 13.68
N GLY A 147 -5.19 2.35 13.74
CA GLY A 147 -3.86 1.80 13.50
C GLY A 147 -3.39 0.90 14.64
N GLN A 148 -3.66 1.30 15.88
CA GLN A 148 -3.36 0.56 17.10
C GLN A 148 -4.24 -0.68 17.20
N SER A 149 -5.55 -0.58 16.92
CA SER A 149 -6.47 -1.70 16.84
C SER A 149 -6.06 -2.74 15.78
N ARG A 150 -5.63 -2.29 14.60
CA ARG A 150 -5.16 -3.21 13.54
C ARG A 150 -3.84 -3.91 13.92
N ARG A 151 -2.94 -3.20 14.60
CA ARG A 151 -1.66 -3.75 15.08
C ARG A 151 -1.87 -4.75 16.22
N THR A 152 -2.69 -4.41 17.21
CA THR A 152 -3.05 -5.33 18.31
C THR A 152 -3.77 -6.59 17.84
N THR A 153 -4.61 -6.48 16.80
CA THR A 153 -5.26 -7.67 16.20
C THR A 153 -4.25 -8.60 15.55
N THR A 154 -3.24 -8.05 14.85
CA THR A 154 -2.19 -8.85 14.18
C THR A 154 -1.26 -9.50 15.20
N ASP A 155 -0.88 -8.77 16.24
CA ASP A 155 -0.03 -9.27 17.33
C ASP A 155 -0.75 -10.38 18.13
N ALA A 156 -2.05 -10.23 18.40
CA ALA A 156 -2.84 -11.25 19.08
C ALA A 156 -2.94 -12.57 18.29
N ILE A 157 -3.12 -12.49 16.96
CA ILE A 157 -3.15 -13.67 16.08
C ILE A 157 -1.80 -14.39 16.08
N LEU A 158 -0.70 -13.64 15.98
CA LEU A 158 0.65 -14.21 16.00
C LEU A 158 0.94 -14.93 17.32
N VAL A 159 0.59 -14.32 18.45
CA VAL A 159 0.73 -14.95 19.77
C VAL A 159 -0.10 -16.23 19.88
N PHE A 160 -1.36 -16.21 19.42
CA PHE A 160 -2.22 -17.39 19.44
C PHE A 160 -1.65 -18.54 18.58
N CYS A 161 -1.15 -18.24 17.38
CA CYS A 161 -0.50 -19.22 16.52
C CYS A 161 0.75 -19.82 17.15
N LEU A 162 1.59 -18.99 17.79
CA LEU A 162 2.81 -19.45 18.46
C LEU A 162 2.50 -20.39 19.63
N VAL A 163 1.54 -20.01 20.48
CA VAL A 163 1.13 -20.83 21.64
C VAL A 163 0.52 -22.15 21.18
N THR A 164 -0.37 -22.11 20.20
CA THR A 164 -1.01 -23.33 19.66
C THR A 164 0.01 -24.26 18.99
N GLY A 165 0.96 -23.69 18.23
CA GLY A 165 2.04 -24.44 17.59
C GLY A 165 2.97 -25.11 18.62
N LEU A 166 3.31 -24.40 19.70
CA LEU A 166 4.12 -24.96 20.78
C LEU A 166 3.43 -26.16 21.44
N ILE A 167 2.14 -26.02 21.76
CA ILE A 167 1.33 -27.09 22.37
C ILE A 167 1.25 -28.32 21.43
N ALA A 168 0.98 -28.09 20.15
CA ALA A 168 0.92 -29.16 19.15
C ALA A 168 2.26 -29.91 19.02
N THR A 169 3.38 -29.17 19.00
CA THR A 169 4.72 -29.74 18.89
C THR A 169 5.05 -30.63 20.10
N VAL A 170 4.75 -30.15 21.31
CA VAL A 170 4.91 -30.92 22.54
C VAL A 170 4.03 -32.18 22.52
N GLY A 171 2.79 -32.08 22.06
CA GLY A 171 1.89 -33.23 21.92
C GLY A 171 2.43 -34.30 20.98
N VAL A 172 2.96 -33.92 19.81
CA VAL A 172 3.58 -34.86 18.86
C VAL A 172 4.80 -35.55 19.49
N PHE A 173 5.61 -34.80 20.23
CA PHE A 173 6.76 -35.37 20.93
C PHE A 173 6.34 -36.43 21.95
N PHE A 174 5.30 -36.15 22.75
CA PHE A 174 4.73 -37.13 23.68
C PHE A 174 4.25 -38.40 22.96
N VAL A 175 3.49 -38.26 21.86
CA VAL A 175 3.02 -39.41 21.09
C VAL A 175 4.18 -40.25 20.56
N MET A 176 5.25 -39.62 20.03
CA MET A 176 6.43 -40.35 19.57
C MET A 176 7.12 -41.11 20.71
N VAL A 177 7.28 -40.49 21.89
CA VAL A 177 7.84 -41.15 23.07
C VAL A 177 6.98 -42.34 23.50
N PHE A 178 5.66 -42.18 23.58
CA PHE A 178 4.74 -43.28 23.91
C PHE A 178 4.81 -44.42 22.91
N MET A 179 4.92 -44.13 21.60
CA MET A 179 5.08 -45.15 20.57
C MET A 179 6.40 -45.93 20.73
N ILE A 180 7.49 -45.25 21.08
CA ILE A 180 8.79 -45.90 21.34
C ILE A 180 8.70 -46.77 22.59
N LEU A 181 8.13 -46.25 23.68
CA LEU A 181 7.96 -46.98 24.94
C LEU A 181 7.05 -48.19 24.74
N HIS A 182 5.91 -48.03 24.08
CA HIS A 182 5.01 -49.13 23.77
C HIS A 182 5.68 -50.16 22.87
N ARG A 183 6.48 -49.74 21.88
CA ARG A 183 7.28 -50.68 21.06
C ARG A 183 8.31 -51.43 21.91
N ALA A 184 8.98 -50.77 22.86
CA ALA A 184 9.92 -51.43 23.77
C ALA A 184 9.22 -52.44 24.70
N VAL A 185 8.03 -52.09 25.21
CA VAL A 185 7.19 -52.96 26.05
C VAL A 185 6.65 -54.14 25.24
N VAL A 186 6.13 -53.91 24.04
CA VAL A 186 5.68 -55.00 23.15
C VAL A 186 6.85 -55.89 22.75
N LYS A 187 8.05 -55.33 22.53
CA LYS A 187 9.24 -56.12 22.18
C LYS A 187 9.76 -56.92 23.38
N SER A 188 9.70 -56.40 24.60
CA SER A 188 10.05 -57.16 25.81
C SER A 188 9.02 -58.25 26.12
N ILE A 189 7.73 -57.99 25.89
CA ILE A 189 6.64 -58.98 26.02
C ILE A 189 6.73 -60.06 24.94
N TRP A 190 7.11 -59.71 23.70
CA TRP A 190 7.26 -60.71 22.64
C TRP A 190 8.54 -61.53 22.80
N ALA A 191 9.62 -60.92 23.29
CA ALA A 191 10.85 -61.62 23.66
C ALA A 191 10.65 -62.57 24.85
N SER A 192 9.83 -62.20 25.84
CA SER A 192 9.47 -63.12 26.93
C SER A 192 8.57 -64.25 26.44
N LYS A 193 7.67 -63.99 25.48
CA LYS A 193 6.78 -65.01 24.88
C LYS A 193 7.50 -65.98 23.95
N SER A 194 8.53 -65.55 23.19
CA SER A 194 9.34 -66.45 22.35
C SER A 194 10.37 -67.26 23.15
N GLY A 195 10.87 -66.71 24.26
CA GLY A 195 11.72 -67.44 25.21
C GLY A 195 10.99 -68.59 25.92
N GLN A 196 9.68 -68.48 26.08
CA GLN A 196 8.84 -69.51 26.72
C GLN A 196 8.56 -70.70 25.77
N ASP A 197 8.24 -70.45 24.50
CA ASP A 197 8.05 -71.53 23.50
C ASP A 197 9.31 -72.40 23.32
N ASN A 198 10.50 -71.80 23.44
CA ASN A 198 11.76 -72.53 23.33
C ASN A 198 12.14 -73.30 24.62
N ARG A 199 11.69 -72.85 25.79
CA ARG A 199 11.86 -73.57 27.06
C ARG A 199 10.96 -74.80 27.15
N ASP A 200 9.72 -74.70 26.67
CA ASP A 200 8.77 -75.81 26.72
C ASP A 200 9.19 -76.96 25.79
N LYS A 201 9.73 -76.66 24.60
CA LYS A 201 10.32 -77.68 23.70
C LYS A 201 11.61 -78.31 24.26
N LYS A 202 12.43 -77.55 24.98
CA LYS A 202 13.67 -78.05 25.59
C LYS A 202 13.41 -78.91 26.84
N LEU A 203 12.34 -78.64 27.59
CA LEU A 203 11.91 -79.43 28.75
C LEU A 203 11.30 -80.79 28.35
N ALA A 204 10.57 -80.85 27.23
CA ALA A 204 10.04 -82.10 26.70
C ALA A 204 11.16 -83.07 26.25
N ASN A 205 12.19 -82.55 25.56
CA ASN A 205 13.31 -83.37 25.11
C ASN A 205 14.15 -83.92 26.30
N ARG A 206 14.40 -83.07 27.31
CA ARG A 206 15.24 -83.45 28.47
C ARG A 206 14.59 -84.44 29.43
N ARG A 207 13.25 -84.57 29.44
CA ARG A 207 12.54 -85.59 30.22
C ARG A 207 12.59 -86.99 29.58
N SER A 208 12.82 -87.09 28.26
CA SER A 208 12.90 -88.41 27.60
C SER A 208 14.25 -89.11 27.74
N LEU A 209 15.30 -88.39 28.16
CA LEU A 209 16.68 -88.89 28.19
C LEU A 209 17.16 -89.33 29.59
N CYS A 210 16.30 -89.28 30.61
CA CYS A 210 16.65 -89.66 31.99
C CYS A 210 15.85 -90.84 32.54
N ASP A 211 15.27 -91.66 31.66
CA ASP A 211 14.52 -92.88 32.00
C ASP A 211 15.13 -94.14 31.36
N MET A 212 16.47 -94.24 31.35
CA MET A 212 17.22 -95.49 31.14
C MET A 212 18.53 -95.41 31.92
N GLU A 213 18.50 -95.99 33.12
CA GLU A 213 19.47 -96.95 33.70
C GLU A 213 19.53 -96.83 35.23
#